data_AF-A0A9D8HR96-F1
#
_entry.id   AF-A0A9D8HR96-F1
#
_cell.length_a   1.000
_cell.length_b   1.000
_cell.length_c   1.000
_cell.angle_alpha   90.00
_cell.angle_beta   90.00
_cell.angle_gamma   90.00
#
_symmetry.space_group_name_H-M   'P 1'
#
loop_
_entity.id
_entity.type
_entity.pdbx_description
1 polymer ?
#
loop_
_entity_poly.entity_id
_entity_poly.type
_entity_poly.pdbx_seq_one_letter_code
_entity_poly.pdbx_strand_id
1 'polypeptide(L)'
;MKVCLLVEGSYPHVTGGVSTWVQMLLKNLTEHKFIIYSVGAEEKYRGNFKYTLPENVTGVHEIFLDEMLKGRGSYGKRYRFSREAAHNLKCLITGEKVDWDYIFRLFVENRIKNEMDFFMSMNFFDILRDAYIEKYNSIPFTEFFWTVRSMLVPLFFLLKTKIPEADLYHSAATGYAGILGAMAKFLYKKPFIVTEHGIYSREREEEIIKSGWG
;
A
#
# COMPACT_ATOMS: atom_id res chain seq x y z
N MET A 1 -0.81 1.30 26.20
CA MET A 1 -0.36 1.89 24.92
C MET A 1 -1.39 1.57 23.84
N LYS A 2 -1.56 2.44 22.83
CA LYS A 2 -2.40 2.20 21.66
C LYS A 2 -1.55 1.75 20.47
N VAL A 3 -1.79 0.56 19.95
CA VAL A 3 -1.05 -0.03 18.83
C VAL A 3 -1.94 -0.08 17.59
N CYS A 4 -1.46 0.42 16.45
CA CYS A 4 -2.10 0.21 15.17
C CYS A 4 -1.43 -0.97 14.46
N LEU A 5 -2.16 -2.08 14.37
CA LEU A 5 -1.74 -3.29 13.69
C LEU A 5 -2.13 -3.21 12.21
N LEU A 6 -1.12 -3.18 11.35
CA LEU A 6 -1.25 -3.10 9.90
C LEU A 6 -1.14 -4.51 9.32
N VAL A 7 -2.21 -4.95 8.67
CA VAL A 7 -2.33 -6.30 8.11
C VAL A 7 -2.86 -6.21 6.69
N GLU A 8 -2.34 -7.06 5.81
CA GLU A 8 -2.78 -7.16 4.42
C GLU A 8 -3.13 -8.61 4.09
N GLY A 9 -4.19 -8.82 3.30
CA GLY A 9 -4.62 -10.13 2.81
C GLY A 9 -4.92 -11.18 3.89
N SER A 10 -5.09 -10.78 5.14
CA SER A 10 -5.11 -11.68 6.30
C SER A 10 -6.20 -11.29 7.30
N TYR A 11 -5.84 -10.89 8.51
CA TYR A 11 -6.78 -10.60 9.60
C TYR A 11 -7.61 -9.34 9.29
N PRO A 12 -8.90 -9.25 9.66
CA PRO A 12 -9.76 -10.27 10.28
C PRO A 12 -10.56 -11.14 9.27
N HIS A 13 -10.30 -11.02 7.97
CA HIS A 13 -11.18 -11.55 6.91
C HIS A 13 -10.79 -12.93 6.40
N VAL A 14 -9.50 -13.26 6.44
CA VAL A 14 -8.94 -14.51 5.89
C VAL A 14 -8.40 -15.35 7.03
N THR A 15 -8.70 -16.65 7.02
CA THR A 15 -8.10 -17.61 7.95
C THR A 15 -6.73 -18.03 7.45
N GLY A 16 -5.73 -18.06 8.33
CA GLY A 16 -4.37 -18.46 7.96
C GLY A 16 -3.38 -18.27 9.12
N GLY A 17 -2.10 -18.57 8.88
CA GLY A 17 -1.06 -18.48 9.90
C GLY A 17 -0.93 -17.07 10.49
N VAL A 18 -0.83 -16.05 9.63
CA VAL A 18 -0.75 -14.65 10.06
C VAL A 18 -1.97 -14.25 10.88
N SER A 19 -3.18 -14.56 10.41
CA SER A 19 -4.42 -14.20 11.12
C SER A 19 -4.55 -14.90 12.48
N THR A 20 -4.14 -16.16 12.58
CA THR A 20 -4.11 -16.90 13.85
C THR A 20 -3.09 -16.29 14.81
N TRP A 21 -1.91 -15.92 14.32
CA TRP A 21 -0.89 -15.25 15.13
C TRP A 21 -1.37 -13.88 15.61
N VAL A 22 -1.99 -13.08 14.75
CA VAL A 22 -2.62 -11.80 15.12
C VAL A 22 -3.67 -12.02 16.21
N GLN A 23 -4.57 -13.00 16.04
CA GLN A 23 -5.57 -13.33 17.04
C GLN A 23 -4.95 -13.69 18.40
N MET A 24 -3.87 -14.47 18.40
CA MET A 24 -3.15 -14.82 19.62
C MET A 24 -2.50 -13.60 20.26
N LEU A 25 -1.84 -12.75 19.47
CA LEU A 25 -1.22 -11.52 19.96
C LEU A 25 -2.25 -10.62 20.66
N LEU A 26 -3.38 -10.37 20.00
CA LEU A 26 -4.45 -9.53 20.55
C LEU A 26 -5.03 -10.10 21.85
N LYS A 27 -5.23 -11.42 21.92
CA LYS A 27 -5.77 -12.10 23.11
C LYS A 27 -4.82 -12.14 24.29
N ASN A 28 -3.51 -12.17 24.06
CA ASN A 28 -2.52 -12.32 25.13
C ASN A 28 -1.95 -10.98 25.62
N LEU A 29 -1.92 -9.93 24.78
CA LEU A 29 -1.42 -8.59 25.15
C LEU A 29 -2.57 -7.66 25.58
N THR A 30 -3.32 -8.07 26.61
CA THR A 30 -4.55 -7.38 27.06
C THR A 30 -4.30 -6.00 27.67
N GLU A 31 -3.07 -5.71 28.11
CA GLU A 31 -2.61 -4.42 28.63
C GLU A 31 -2.47 -3.32 27.56
N HIS A 32 -2.61 -3.68 26.28
CA HIS A 32 -2.55 -2.77 25.15
C HIS A 32 -3.87 -2.69 24.41
N LYS A 33 -4.19 -1.48 23.93
CA LYS A 33 -5.34 -1.24 23.06
C LYS A 33 -4.91 -1.35 21.62
N PHE A 34 -5.69 -2.02 20.79
CA PHE A 34 -5.37 -2.22 19.38
C PHE A 34 -6.36 -1.50 18.48
N ILE A 35 -5.85 -0.95 17.39
CA ILE A 35 -6.61 -0.63 16.19
C ILE A 35 -6.10 -1.52 15.08
N ILE A 36 -7.00 -2.13 14.33
CA ILE A 36 -6.64 -2.99 13.21
C ILE A 36 -6.82 -2.17 11.93
N TYR A 37 -5.79 -2.12 11.11
CA TYR A 37 -5.83 -1.53 9.79
C TYR A 37 -5.65 -2.65 8.77
N SER A 38 -6.76 -3.09 8.18
CA SER A 38 -6.80 -4.24 7.29
C SER A 38 -6.89 -3.80 5.84
N VAL A 39 -5.95 -4.25 5.03
CA VAL A 39 -5.98 -4.12 3.57
C VAL A 39 -6.47 -5.45 2.98
N GLY A 40 -7.67 -5.43 2.40
CA GLY A 40 -8.28 -6.58 1.73
C GLY A 40 -8.33 -6.43 0.22
N ALA A 41 -8.66 -7.51 -0.48
CA ALA A 41 -8.81 -7.50 -1.94
C ALA A 41 -10.18 -6.97 -2.39
N GLU A 42 -11.26 -7.46 -1.77
CA GLU A 42 -12.63 -7.22 -2.23
C GLU A 42 -13.54 -6.65 -1.13
N GLU A 43 -14.24 -5.56 -1.43
CA GLU A 43 -15.12 -4.85 -0.48
C GLU A 43 -16.28 -5.70 0.03
N LYS A 44 -16.69 -6.75 -0.70
CA LYS A 44 -17.75 -7.67 -0.25
C LYS A 44 -17.47 -8.32 1.12
N TYR A 45 -16.21 -8.34 1.56
CA TYR A 45 -15.81 -8.88 2.86
C TYR A 45 -15.90 -7.86 4.01
N ARG A 46 -16.23 -6.60 3.71
CA ARG A 46 -16.38 -5.54 4.71
C ARG A 46 -17.35 -5.94 5.82
N GLY A 47 -16.92 -5.78 7.07
CA GLY A 47 -17.66 -6.16 8.28
C GLY A 47 -17.83 -7.67 8.50
N ASN A 48 -17.45 -8.51 7.54
CA ASN A 48 -17.58 -9.96 7.62
C ASN A 48 -16.30 -10.57 8.20
N PHE A 49 -16.16 -10.49 9.52
CA PHE A 49 -14.99 -11.00 10.24
C PHE A 49 -15.08 -12.51 10.48
N LYS A 50 -13.98 -13.23 10.25
CA LYS A 50 -13.86 -14.66 10.55
C LYS A 50 -13.46 -14.95 12.00
N TYR A 51 -13.13 -13.89 12.74
CA TYR A 51 -12.62 -13.96 14.09
C TYR A 51 -13.45 -13.09 15.04
N THR A 52 -13.64 -13.57 16.27
CA THR A 52 -14.18 -12.75 17.35
C THR A 52 -13.10 -11.81 17.86
N LEU A 53 -13.35 -10.50 17.72
CA LEU A 53 -12.43 -9.46 18.16
C LEU A 53 -12.38 -9.41 19.70
N PRO A 54 -11.18 -9.43 20.31
CA PRO A 54 -11.03 -9.23 21.75
C PRO A 54 -11.44 -7.81 22.20
N GLU A 55 -11.78 -7.64 23.49
CA GLU A 55 -12.26 -6.35 24.05
C GLU A 55 -11.24 -5.21 23.96
N ASN A 56 -9.95 -5.54 23.92
CA ASN A 56 -8.88 -4.55 23.75
C ASN A 56 -8.72 -4.07 22.30
N VAL A 57 -9.51 -4.58 21.35
CA VAL A 57 -9.60 -4.04 19.98
C VAL A 57 -10.61 -2.88 19.97
N THR A 58 -10.10 -1.67 19.81
CA THR A 58 -10.87 -0.42 19.86
C THR A 58 -11.46 0.02 18.52
N GLY A 59 -11.06 -0.62 17.41
CA GLY A 59 -11.61 -0.34 16.09
C GLY A 59 -10.91 -1.13 14.98
N VAL A 60 -11.62 -1.27 13.86
CA VAL A 60 -11.12 -1.87 12.61
C VAL A 60 -11.33 -0.88 11.47
N HIS A 61 -10.24 -0.52 10.79
CA HIS A 61 -10.23 0.25 9.55
C HIS A 61 -10.00 -0.71 8.40
N GLU A 62 -11.02 -0.91 7.58
CA GLU A 62 -10.99 -1.84 6.45
C GLU A 62 -10.88 -1.06 5.15
N ILE A 63 -9.83 -1.32 4.39
CA ILE A 63 -9.56 -0.75 3.07
C ILE A 63 -9.52 -1.90 2.07
N PHE A 64 -10.32 -1.84 1.00
CA PHE A 64 -10.29 -2.86 -0.04
C PHE A 64 -9.75 -2.31 -1.35
N LEU A 65 -8.88 -3.08 -2.02
CA LEU A 65 -8.21 -2.64 -3.22
C LEU A 65 -9.16 -2.50 -4.42
N ASP A 66 -10.20 -3.32 -4.53
CA ASP A 66 -11.21 -3.21 -5.59
C ASP A 66 -12.00 -1.89 -5.58
N GLU A 67 -12.01 -1.16 -4.46
CA GLU A 67 -12.58 0.19 -4.38
C GLU A 67 -11.90 1.16 -5.34
N MET A 68 -10.62 0.95 -5.65
CA MET A 68 -9.88 1.79 -6.61
C MET A 68 -10.51 1.75 -8.01
N LEU A 69 -11.20 0.65 -8.36
CA LEU A 69 -11.87 0.47 -9.65
C LEU A 69 -13.09 1.38 -9.80
N LYS A 70 -13.64 1.86 -8.68
CA LYS A 70 -14.75 2.83 -8.68
C LYS A 70 -14.26 4.26 -8.97
N GLY A 71 -12.96 4.50 -8.86
CA GLY A 71 -12.34 5.79 -9.11
C GLY A 71 -12.50 6.23 -10.56
N ARG A 72 -13.05 7.43 -10.77
CA ARG A 72 -13.07 8.08 -12.09
C ARG A 72 -11.98 9.13 -12.17
N GLY A 73 -11.24 9.12 -13.28
CA GLY A 73 -10.23 10.12 -13.61
C GLY A 73 -10.70 11.01 -14.76
N SER A 74 -10.24 12.25 -14.76
CA SER A 74 -10.32 13.18 -15.89
C SER A 74 -8.99 13.17 -16.63
N TYR A 75 -9.05 13.03 -17.94
CA TYR A 75 -7.86 13.00 -18.79
C TYR A 75 -7.16 14.37 -18.86
N GLY A 76 -5.83 14.36 -19.03
CA GLY A 76 -5.08 15.53 -19.48
C GLY A 76 -4.76 16.57 -18.40
N LYS A 77 -4.96 16.26 -17.12
CA LYS A 77 -4.53 17.16 -16.04
C LYS A 77 -3.02 17.37 -16.08
N ARG A 78 -2.59 18.56 -15.66
CA ARG A 78 -1.18 18.90 -15.47
C ARG A 78 -0.93 19.25 -14.01
N TYR A 79 0.01 18.54 -13.41
CA TYR A 79 0.47 18.75 -12.05
C TYR A 79 1.72 19.63 -12.09
N ARG A 80 1.79 20.60 -11.18
CA ARG A 80 3.02 21.40 -10.97
C ARG A 80 3.96 20.60 -10.07
N PHE A 81 4.70 19.68 -10.67
CA PHE A 81 5.75 18.93 -9.99
C PHE A 81 7.09 19.64 -10.15
N SER A 82 7.89 19.63 -9.09
CA SER A 82 9.30 19.99 -9.20
C SER A 82 10.05 18.90 -9.95
N ARG A 83 11.29 19.19 -10.39
CA ARG A 83 12.12 18.18 -11.05
C ARG A 83 12.42 17.00 -10.12
N GLU A 84 12.58 17.28 -8.83
CA GLU A 84 12.81 16.30 -7.78
C GLU A 84 11.61 15.37 -7.58
N ALA A 85 10.38 15.91 -7.67
CA ALA A 85 9.16 15.09 -7.61
C ALA A 85 9.07 14.12 -8.79
N ALA A 86 9.28 14.62 -10.00
CA ALA A 86 9.27 13.79 -11.21
C ALA A 86 10.38 12.73 -11.16
N HIS A 87 11.57 13.11 -10.69
CA HIS A 87 12.71 12.20 -10.53
C HIS A 87 12.42 11.08 -9.52
N ASN A 88 11.90 11.39 -8.33
CA ASN A 88 11.56 10.35 -7.33
C ASN A 88 10.47 9.40 -7.81
N LEU A 89 9.47 9.90 -8.54
CA LEU A 89 8.45 9.06 -9.18
C LEU A 89 9.04 8.17 -10.27
N LYS A 90 10.02 8.67 -11.03
CA LYS A 90 10.78 7.86 -12.00
C LYS A 90 11.57 6.76 -11.31
N CYS A 91 12.28 7.07 -10.21
CA CYS A 91 13.02 6.09 -9.41
C CYS A 91 12.12 4.96 -8.88
N LEU A 92 10.89 5.29 -8.50
CA LEU A 92 9.89 4.31 -8.07
C LEU A 92 9.54 3.32 -9.21
N ILE A 93 9.49 3.80 -10.46
CA ILE A 93 9.20 2.98 -11.64
C ILE A 93 10.43 2.15 -12.04
N THR A 94 11.63 2.73 -11.97
CA THR A 94 12.89 2.11 -12.42
C THR A 94 13.53 1.17 -11.39
N GLY A 95 12.91 1.03 -10.20
CA GLY A 95 13.45 0.24 -9.09
C GLY A 95 14.73 0.84 -8.49
N GLU A 96 14.97 2.13 -8.70
CA GLU A 96 16.14 2.83 -8.17
C GLU A 96 15.88 3.31 -6.73
N LYS A 97 16.89 3.95 -6.12
CA LYS A 97 16.77 4.47 -4.77
C LYS A 97 15.69 5.56 -4.72
N VAL A 98 14.59 5.29 -4.02
CA VAL A 98 13.46 6.20 -3.82
C VAL A 98 13.62 6.99 -2.52
N ASP A 99 13.42 8.31 -2.57
CA ASP A 99 13.17 9.12 -1.36
C ASP A 99 11.70 8.98 -0.95
N TRP A 100 11.42 8.03 -0.05
CA TRP A 100 10.07 7.75 0.43
C TRP A 100 9.45 8.91 1.20
N ASP A 101 10.23 9.68 1.95
CA ASP A 101 9.74 10.87 2.67
C ASP A 101 9.19 11.91 1.69
N TYR A 102 9.83 12.05 0.52
CA TYR A 102 9.35 12.89 -0.56
C TYR A 102 8.05 12.35 -1.16
N ILE A 103 7.98 11.04 -1.45
CA ILE A 103 6.76 10.40 -1.96
C ILE A 103 5.61 10.59 -0.99
N PHE A 104 5.78 10.27 0.29
CA PHE A 104 4.74 10.45 1.31
C PHE A 104 4.26 11.90 1.37
N ARG A 105 5.17 12.87 1.31
CA ARG A 105 4.81 14.30 1.30
C ARG A 105 3.87 14.69 0.17
N LEU A 106 4.01 14.11 -1.04
CA LEU A 106 3.11 14.39 -2.15
C LEU A 106 1.64 14.05 -1.83
N PHE A 107 1.42 12.97 -1.08
CA PHE A 107 0.08 12.53 -0.67
C PHE A 107 -0.42 13.32 0.54
N VAL A 108 0.46 13.55 1.53
CA VAL A 108 0.13 14.31 2.74
C VAL A 108 -0.26 15.76 2.42
N GLU A 109 0.47 16.41 1.51
CA GLU A 109 0.18 17.78 1.05
C GLU A 109 -0.98 17.83 0.02
N ASN A 110 -1.62 16.70 -0.28
CA ASN A 110 -2.70 16.60 -1.25
C ASN A 110 -2.34 17.16 -2.63
N ARG A 111 -1.07 16.99 -3.05
CA ARG A 111 -0.60 17.37 -4.39
C ARG A 111 -1.21 16.47 -5.47
N ILE A 112 -1.60 15.25 -5.09
CA ILE A 112 -2.34 14.29 -5.93
C ILE A 112 -3.75 14.11 -5.35
N LYS A 113 -4.68 14.99 -5.75
CA LYS A 113 -6.07 14.97 -5.27
C LYS A 113 -6.86 13.74 -5.68
N ASN A 114 -6.57 13.20 -6.86
CA ASN A 114 -7.15 12.00 -7.44
C ASN A 114 -6.02 11.26 -8.16
N GLU A 115 -5.79 10.02 -7.76
CA GLU A 115 -4.76 9.12 -8.25
C GLU A 115 -5.04 8.73 -9.70
N MET A 116 -6.30 8.52 -10.08
CA MET A 116 -6.70 8.22 -11.45
C MET A 116 -6.46 9.40 -12.38
N ASP A 117 -6.70 10.64 -11.92
CA ASP A 117 -6.31 11.84 -12.65
C ASP A 117 -4.79 11.89 -12.91
N PHE A 118 -3.98 11.49 -11.91
CA PHE A 118 -2.53 11.46 -12.06
C PHE A 118 -2.10 10.41 -13.08
N PHE A 119 -2.62 9.19 -13.02
CA PHE A 119 -2.31 8.14 -14.00
C PHE A 119 -2.83 8.44 -15.42
N MET A 120 -3.71 9.43 -15.57
CA MET A 120 -4.22 9.94 -16.85
C MET A 120 -3.63 11.31 -17.24
N SER A 121 -2.60 11.77 -16.51
CA SER A 121 -1.96 13.07 -16.73
C SER A 121 -0.81 13.01 -17.73
N MET A 122 -0.50 14.15 -18.32
CA MET A 122 0.72 14.30 -19.13
C MET A 122 1.98 14.13 -18.30
N ASN A 123 1.96 14.53 -17.01
CA ASN A 123 3.09 14.33 -16.11
C ASN A 123 3.44 12.86 -15.94
N PHE A 124 2.45 12.00 -15.71
CA PHE A 124 2.69 10.56 -15.60
C PHE A 124 3.21 9.97 -16.90
N PHE A 125 2.63 10.38 -18.05
CA PHE A 125 3.12 9.96 -19.36
C PHE A 125 4.59 10.35 -19.59
N ASP A 126 4.97 11.60 -19.29
CA ASP A 126 6.34 12.07 -19.46
C ASP A 126 7.32 11.31 -18.54
N ILE A 127 6.98 11.13 -17.25
CA ILE A 127 7.81 10.37 -16.29
C ILE A 127 8.00 8.93 -16.78
N LEU A 128 6.93 8.30 -17.23
CA LEU A 128 6.94 6.93 -17.70
C LEU A 128 7.72 6.79 -19.02
N ARG A 129 7.55 7.72 -19.96
CA ARG A 129 8.33 7.77 -21.21
C ARG A 129 9.82 7.87 -20.90
N ASP A 130 10.20 8.75 -19.98
CA ASP A 130 11.60 8.94 -19.62
C ASP A 130 12.17 7.67 -18.97
N ALA A 131 11.43 7.01 -18.06
CA ALA A 131 11.81 5.71 -17.49
C ALA A 131 11.96 4.61 -18.56
N TYR A 132 11.03 4.57 -19.52
CA TYR A 132 11.02 3.60 -20.61
C TYR A 132 12.25 3.73 -21.51
N ILE A 133 12.55 4.95 -21.97
CA ILE A 133 13.70 5.22 -22.85
C ILE A 133 15.00 4.81 -22.17
N GLU A 134 15.10 5.06 -20.85
CA GLU A 134 16.30 4.81 -20.07
C GLU A 134 16.57 3.33 -19.78
N LYS A 135 15.54 2.54 -19.43
CA LYS A 135 15.75 1.15 -18.95
C LYS A 135 14.93 0.06 -19.62
N TYR A 136 13.80 0.38 -20.25
CA TYR A 136 12.81 -0.63 -20.65
C TYR A 136 12.46 -0.57 -22.15
N ASN A 137 13.36 0.00 -22.96
CA ASN A 137 13.13 0.22 -24.40
C ASN A 137 13.11 -1.05 -25.27
N SER A 138 13.24 -2.23 -24.65
CA SER A 138 13.23 -3.56 -25.29
C SER A 138 11.85 -4.21 -25.38
N ILE A 139 10.83 -3.68 -24.70
CA ILE A 139 9.44 -4.19 -24.73
C ILE A 139 8.50 -3.16 -25.36
N PRO A 140 7.33 -3.53 -25.90
CA PRO A 140 6.37 -2.55 -26.40
C PRO A 140 5.99 -1.51 -25.34
N PHE A 141 6.05 -0.22 -25.68
CA PHE A 141 5.72 0.86 -24.74
C PHE A 141 4.33 0.71 -24.13
N THR A 142 3.35 0.21 -24.88
CA THR A 142 1.99 -0.03 -24.40
C THR A 142 1.95 -1.08 -23.28
N GLU A 143 2.75 -2.14 -23.40
CA GLU A 143 2.85 -3.17 -22.37
C GLU A 143 3.50 -2.61 -21.11
N PHE A 144 4.63 -1.90 -21.27
CA PHE A 144 5.28 -1.20 -20.16
C PHE A 144 4.32 -0.23 -19.45
N PHE A 145 3.56 0.56 -20.20
CA PHE A 145 2.59 1.51 -19.68
C PHE A 145 1.55 0.85 -18.80
N TRP A 146 0.91 -0.21 -19.29
CA TRP A 146 -0.16 -0.88 -18.56
C TRP A 146 0.38 -1.65 -17.36
N THR A 147 1.56 -2.26 -17.47
CA THR A 147 2.23 -2.94 -16.36
C THR A 147 2.54 -1.98 -15.22
N VAL A 148 3.28 -0.89 -15.48
CA VAL A 148 3.66 0.08 -14.45
C VAL A 148 2.42 0.73 -13.82
N ARG A 149 1.44 1.12 -14.65
CA ARG A 149 0.19 1.70 -14.15
C ARG A 149 -0.53 0.74 -13.22
N SER A 150 -0.65 -0.54 -13.58
CA SER A 150 -1.36 -1.54 -12.77
C SER A 150 -0.66 -1.81 -11.43
N MET A 151 0.66 -1.73 -11.38
CA MET A 151 1.43 -1.85 -10.14
C MET A 151 1.30 -0.62 -9.23
N LEU A 152 1.28 0.59 -9.80
CA LEU A 152 1.28 1.83 -9.01
C LEU A 152 -0.11 2.28 -8.53
N VAL A 153 -1.18 1.94 -9.25
CA VAL A 153 -2.56 2.30 -8.87
C VAL A 153 -2.92 1.86 -7.45
N PRO A 154 -2.78 0.58 -7.05
CA PRO A 154 -3.12 0.16 -5.69
C PRO A 154 -2.24 0.84 -4.63
N LEU A 155 -0.95 1.05 -4.92
CA LEU A 155 -0.05 1.78 -4.02
C LEU A 155 -0.53 3.21 -3.78
N PHE A 156 -0.85 3.96 -4.84
CA PHE A 156 -1.27 5.37 -4.75
C PHE A 156 -2.64 5.51 -4.09
N PHE A 157 -3.55 4.56 -4.35
CA PHE A 157 -4.83 4.46 -3.66
C PHE A 157 -4.61 4.35 -2.15
N LEU A 158 -3.77 3.41 -1.71
CA LEU A 158 -3.48 3.21 -0.28
C LEU A 158 -2.78 4.39 0.37
N LEU A 159 -1.82 5.04 -0.30
CA LEU A 159 -1.12 6.21 0.26
C LEU A 159 -2.05 7.42 0.50
N LYS A 160 -3.27 7.41 -0.04
CA LYS A 160 -4.29 8.44 0.23
C LYS A 160 -5.22 8.10 1.38
N THR A 161 -5.21 6.86 1.83
CA THR A 161 -6.11 6.42 2.90
C THR A 161 -5.67 6.98 4.26
N LYS A 162 -6.65 7.27 5.12
CA LYS A 162 -6.38 7.87 6.43
C LYS A 162 -5.92 6.80 7.41
N ILE A 163 -4.64 6.83 7.75
CA ILE A 163 -4.07 5.98 8.80
C ILE A 163 -4.43 6.57 10.18
N PRO A 164 -5.03 5.80 11.10
CA PRO A 164 -5.37 6.28 12.44
C PRO A 164 -4.13 6.51 13.29
N GLU A 165 -4.12 7.58 14.09
CA GLU A 165 -3.02 7.86 15.01
C GLU A 165 -2.96 6.83 16.15
N ALA A 166 -1.77 6.30 16.40
CA ALA A 166 -1.45 5.34 17.46
C ALA A 166 -0.06 5.63 18.05
N ASP A 167 0.24 5.05 19.22
CA ASP A 167 1.54 5.21 19.89
C ASP A 167 2.63 4.34 19.24
N LEU A 168 2.24 3.24 18.60
CA LEU A 168 3.10 2.29 17.90
C LEU A 168 2.37 1.77 16.65
N TYR A 169 3.09 1.69 15.53
CA TYR A 169 2.64 0.96 14.35
C TYR A 169 3.36 -0.38 14.24
N HIS A 170 2.61 -1.43 13.94
CA HIS A 170 3.15 -2.77 13.80
C HIS A 170 2.61 -3.40 12.53
N SER A 171 3.50 -3.65 11.55
CA SER A 171 3.14 -4.39 10.34
C SER A 171 3.50 -5.87 10.47
N ALA A 172 2.56 -6.73 10.13
CA ALA A 172 2.77 -8.18 10.01
C ALA A 172 3.35 -8.62 8.65
N ALA A 173 3.54 -7.68 7.71
CA ALA A 173 4.05 -7.93 6.37
C ALA A 173 4.88 -6.75 5.83
N THR A 174 5.69 -6.99 4.78
CA THR A 174 6.55 -5.98 4.15
C THR A 174 5.95 -5.35 2.89
N GLY A 175 4.78 -5.80 2.43
CA GLY A 175 4.08 -5.24 1.28
C GLY A 175 3.39 -3.92 1.59
N TYR A 176 2.10 -3.81 1.26
CA TYR A 176 1.32 -2.60 1.46
C TYR A 176 1.24 -2.20 2.94
N ALA A 177 1.08 -3.18 3.83
CA ALA A 177 1.09 -2.93 5.28
C ALA A 177 2.43 -2.31 5.75
N GLY A 178 3.55 -2.75 5.17
CA GLY A 178 4.88 -2.19 5.42
C GLY A 178 5.00 -0.75 4.98
N ILE A 179 4.56 -0.43 3.77
CA ILE A 179 4.56 0.94 3.22
C ILE A 179 3.66 1.87 4.05
N LEU A 180 2.46 1.42 4.40
CA LEU A 180 1.55 2.19 5.26
C LEU A 180 2.17 2.46 6.63
N GLY A 181 2.89 1.49 7.21
CA GLY A 181 3.60 1.68 8.48
C GLY A 181 4.75 2.69 8.37
N ALA A 182 5.50 2.66 7.27
CA ALA A 182 6.52 3.67 6.98
C ALA A 182 5.91 5.07 6.80
N MET A 183 4.78 5.17 6.09
CA MET A 183 4.02 6.42 5.94
C MET A 183 3.50 6.92 7.29
N ALA A 184 3.00 6.03 8.15
CA ALA A 184 2.51 6.38 9.47
C ALA A 184 3.62 6.91 10.38
N LYS A 185 4.81 6.28 10.34
CA LYS A 185 6.01 6.80 11.01
C LYS A 185 6.39 8.18 10.48
N PHE A 186 6.37 8.37 9.17
CA PHE A 186 6.65 9.67 8.55
C PHE A 186 5.66 10.75 9.02
N LEU A 187 4.37 10.43 9.03
CA LEU A 187 3.27 11.31 9.41
C LEU A 187 3.28 11.69 10.89
N TYR A 188 3.28 10.69 11.77
CA TYR A 188 3.00 10.88 13.19
C TYR A 188 4.27 10.90 14.05
N LYS A 189 5.43 10.64 13.45
CA LYS A 189 6.74 10.55 14.15
C LYS A 189 6.72 9.54 15.31
N LYS A 190 5.96 8.45 15.15
CA LYS A 190 5.83 7.36 16.12
C LYS A 190 6.67 6.15 15.71
N PRO A 191 7.07 5.28 16.66
CA PRO A 191 7.76 4.04 16.35
C PRO A 191 6.97 3.15 15.38
N PHE A 192 7.72 2.44 14.53
CA PHE A 192 7.19 1.46 13.58
C PHE A 192 8.03 0.19 13.64
N ILE A 193 7.37 -0.95 13.82
CA ILE A 193 7.97 -2.27 13.86
C ILE A 193 7.38 -3.11 12.72
N VAL A 194 8.24 -3.90 12.09
CA VAL A 194 7.85 -4.92 11.11
C VAL A 194 8.21 -6.28 11.67
N THR A 195 7.25 -7.18 11.72
CA THR A 195 7.51 -8.61 11.94
C THR A 195 7.12 -9.34 10.66
N GLU A 196 8.11 -9.61 9.81
CA GLU A 196 7.92 -10.40 8.59
C GLU A 196 8.20 -11.86 8.90
N HIS A 197 7.32 -12.75 8.48
CA HIS A 197 7.41 -14.17 8.79
C HIS A 197 8.19 -14.97 7.72
N GLY A 198 8.99 -14.34 6.85
CA GLY A 198 9.80 -14.98 5.81
C GLY A 198 9.02 -15.78 4.74
N ILE A 199 7.70 -15.81 4.85
CA ILE A 199 6.79 -16.57 4.02
C ILE A 199 6.23 -15.71 2.88
N TYR A 200 5.94 -14.42 3.11
CA TYR A 200 5.31 -13.56 2.09
C TYR A 200 6.16 -13.46 0.82
N SER A 201 7.46 -13.18 0.97
CA SER A 201 8.37 -13.06 -0.19
C SER A 201 8.49 -14.38 -0.95
N ARG A 202 8.52 -15.51 -0.23
CA ARG A 202 8.55 -16.86 -0.82
C ARG A 202 7.23 -17.27 -1.47
N GLU A 203 6.10 -16.98 -0.84
CA GLU A 203 4.76 -17.24 -1.39
C GLU A 203 4.53 -16.43 -2.67
N ARG A 204 4.97 -15.16 -2.73
CA ARG A 204 4.92 -14.35 -3.95
C ARG A 204 5.84 -14.87 -5.04
N GLU A 205 7.05 -15.28 -4.71
CA GLU A 205 7.97 -15.91 -5.65
C GLU A 205 7.38 -17.22 -6.20
N GLU A 206 6.81 -18.05 -5.33
CA GLU A 206 6.11 -19.28 -5.72
C GLU A 206 4.86 -19.01 -6.57
N GLU A 207 4.05 -18.00 -6.25
CA GLU A 207 2.90 -17.58 -7.07
C GLU A 207 3.35 -17.16 -8.47
N ILE A 208 4.44 -16.38 -8.58
CA ILE A 208 5.01 -15.96 -9.87
C ILE A 208 5.51 -17.17 -10.65
N ILE A 209 6.23 -18.09 -10.01
CA ILE A 209 6.74 -19.32 -10.65
C ILE A 209 5.59 -20.24 -11.09
N LYS A 210 4.51 -20.33 -10.31
CA LYS A 210 3.34 -21.18 -10.59
C LYS A 210 2.35 -20.53 -11.55
N SER A 211 2.40 -19.21 -11.75
CA SER A 211 1.54 -18.54 -12.71
C SER A 211 1.94 -18.93 -14.13
N GLY A 212 1.06 -19.70 -14.79
CA GLY A 212 1.20 -20.07 -16.19
C GLY A 212 0.98 -18.86 -17.09
N TRP A 213 2.02 -18.04 -17.25
CA TRP A 213 2.10 -17.08 -18.34
C TRP A 213 2.53 -17.85 -19.59
N GLY A 214 1.56 -18.50 -20.22
CA GLY A 214 1.67 -19.23 -21.49
C GLY A 214 0.52 -18.86 -22.40
#